data_AF-A0AAU0LCW6-F1
#
_entry.id   AF-A0AAU0LCW6-F1
#
_cell.length_a   1.000
_cell.length_b   1.000
_cell.length_c   1.000
_cell.angle_alpha   90.00
_cell.angle_beta   90.00
_cell.angle_gamma   90.00
#
_symmetry.space_group_name_H-M   'P 1'
#
loop_
_entity.id
_entity.type
_entity.pdbx_description
1 polymer ?
#
loop_
_entity_poly.entity_id
_entity_poly.type
_entity_poly.pdbx_seq_one_letter_code
_entity_poly.pdbx_strand_id
1 'polypeptide(L)'
;MDWMAGQLEGRQEEGTRRNNPRPQGVIRPGSGTDVLLRFLRQAPGRWFFHSELVLALGRSKGEIDWALLYLVREGLMVGKLTELPGRKPVMRYRLK
;
A
#
# COMPACT_ATOMS: atom_id res chain seq x y z
N MET A 1 44.41 46.83 4.90
CA MET A 1 43.79 45.86 5.83
C MET A 1 42.56 45.37 5.09
N ASP A 2 42.76 44.37 4.23
CA ASP A 2 41.75 43.90 3.29
C ASP A 2 41.46 42.45 3.64
N TRP A 3 40.38 42.25 4.38
CA TRP A 3 39.82 40.94 4.68
C TRP A 3 39.15 40.43 3.41
N MET A 4 39.91 39.69 2.60
CA MET A 4 39.39 39.04 1.40
C MET A 4 38.36 37.97 1.78
N ALA A 5 37.13 38.24 1.34
CA ALA A 5 36.04 37.28 1.23
C ALA A 5 36.45 36.16 0.27
N GLY A 6 36.41 34.93 0.75
CA GLY A 6 36.77 33.79 -0.08
C GLY A 6 36.61 32.47 0.66
N GLN A 7 35.38 32.14 1.07
CA GLN A 7 35.02 30.77 1.41
C GLN A 7 33.49 30.58 1.39
N LEU A 8 32.91 30.74 0.21
CA LEU A 8 31.62 30.16 -0.17
C LEU A 8 31.83 29.37 -1.47
N GLU A 9 32.85 28.52 -1.48
CA GLU A 9 32.99 27.53 -2.54
C GLU A 9 32.05 26.37 -2.19
N GLY A 10 30.98 26.26 -2.97
CA GLY A 10 29.92 25.30 -2.77
C GLY A 10 30.47 23.89 -2.65
N ARG A 11 30.21 23.27 -1.50
CA ARG A 11 30.09 21.82 -1.46
C ARG A 11 28.88 21.44 -2.29
N GLN A 12 29.11 21.26 -3.59
CA GLN A 12 28.21 20.51 -4.45
C GLN A 12 28.36 19.06 -4.00
N GLU A 13 27.61 18.68 -2.97
CA GLU A 13 27.43 17.27 -2.65
C GLU A 13 26.78 16.63 -3.87
N GLU A 14 27.58 15.93 -4.67
CA GLU A 14 27.10 14.96 -5.64
C GLU A 14 26.15 14.04 -4.89
N GLY A 15 24.86 14.33 -5.01
CA GLY A 15 23.80 13.56 -4.41
C GLY A 15 23.92 12.16 -4.96
N THR A 16 24.60 11.28 -4.21
CA THR A 16 24.63 9.86 -4.46
C THR A 16 23.17 9.48 -4.60
N ARG A 17 22.73 9.16 -5.82
CA ARG A 17 21.33 8.82 -6.09
C ARG A 17 21.00 7.70 -5.11
N ARG A 18 20.25 8.01 -4.05
CA ARG A 18 19.84 7.02 -3.07
C ARG A 18 18.96 6.05 -3.85
N ASN A 19 19.55 4.93 -4.28
CA ASN A 19 18.81 3.84 -4.88
C ASN A 19 17.82 3.39 -3.81
N ASN A 20 16.59 3.86 -3.90
CA ASN A 20 15.56 3.46 -2.97
C ASN A 20 15.27 1.99 -3.28
N PRO A 21 15.64 1.02 -2.42
CA PRO A 21 15.36 -0.39 -2.69
C PRO A 21 13.84 -0.68 -2.60
N ARG A 22 13.04 0.30 -2.13
CA ARG A 22 11.59 0.27 -1.95
C ARG A 22 10.97 1.50 -2.64
N PRO A 23 11.02 1.59 -3.98
CA PRO A 23 10.34 2.67 -4.68
C PRO A 23 8.85 2.70 -4.26
N GLN A 24 8.35 3.89 -3.96
CA GLN A 24 6.94 4.08 -3.63
C GLN A 24 6.09 3.64 -4.83
N GLY A 25 4.99 2.94 -4.59
CA GLY A 25 4.12 2.43 -5.66
C GLY A 25 4.45 1.02 -6.16
N VAL A 26 5.57 0.41 -5.75
CA VAL A 26 5.95 -0.93 -6.23
C VAL A 26 5.44 -2.03 -5.29
N ILE A 27 4.53 -2.84 -5.84
CA ILE A 27 4.03 -4.05 -5.19
C ILE A 27 5.05 -5.17 -5.40
N ARG A 28 5.63 -5.66 -4.32
CA ARG A 28 6.66 -6.72 -4.37
C ARG A 28 6.02 -8.10 -4.56
N PRO A 29 6.54 -8.94 -5.45
CA PRO A 29 6.12 -10.33 -5.56
C PRO A 29 6.21 -11.04 -4.20
N GLY A 30 5.16 -11.78 -3.83
CA GLY A 30 5.06 -12.51 -2.57
C GLY A 30 4.73 -11.67 -1.33
N SER A 31 4.65 -10.34 -1.45
CA SER A 31 4.12 -9.50 -0.37
C SER A 31 2.62 -9.74 -0.15
N GLY A 32 2.11 -9.42 1.04
CA GLY A 32 0.67 -9.51 1.33
C GLY A 32 -0.19 -8.79 0.30
N THR A 33 0.26 -7.63 -0.20
CA THR A 33 -0.42 -6.89 -1.27
C THR A 33 -0.42 -7.62 -2.62
N ASP A 34 0.71 -8.23 -3.03
CA ASP A 34 0.77 -9.03 -4.27
C ASP A 34 -0.12 -10.27 -4.17
N VAL A 35 -0.04 -10.99 -3.05
CA VAL A 35 -0.84 -12.19 -2.81
C VAL A 35 -2.33 -11.85 -2.79
N LEU A 36 -2.72 -10.78 -2.10
CA LEU A 36 -4.09 -10.28 -2.08
C LEU A 36 -4.58 -9.91 -3.49
N LEU A 37 -3.78 -9.19 -4.27
CA LEU A 37 -4.15 -8.85 -5.65
C LEU A 37 -4.32 -10.08 -6.53
N ARG A 38 -3.41 -11.05 -6.44
CA ARG A 38 -3.52 -12.31 -7.20
C ARG A 38 -4.79 -13.07 -6.83
N PHE A 39 -5.11 -13.16 -5.54
CA PHE A 39 -6.33 -13.79 -5.05
C PHE A 39 -7.58 -13.09 -5.59
N LEU A 40 -7.65 -11.75 -5.49
CA LEU A 40 -8.80 -10.99 -5.96
C LEU A 40 -9.00 -11.06 -7.48
N ARG A 41 -7.91 -11.15 -8.25
CA ARG A 41 -7.96 -11.35 -9.70
C ARG A 41 -8.57 -12.68 -10.12
N GLN A 42 -8.57 -13.69 -9.26
CA GLN A 42 -9.24 -14.97 -9.53
C GLN A 42 -10.77 -14.85 -9.48
N ALA A 43 -11.30 -13.83 -8.80
CA ALA A 43 -12.75 -13.63 -8.63
C ALA A 43 -13.12 -12.16 -8.87
N PRO A 44 -12.97 -11.65 -10.11
CA PRO A 44 -13.26 -10.26 -10.42
C PRO A 44 -14.72 -9.95 -10.13
N GLY A 45 -14.98 -8.81 -9.49
CA GLY A 45 -16.34 -8.35 -9.18
C GLY A 45 -16.95 -8.89 -7.88
N ARG A 46 -16.32 -9.88 -7.20
CA ARG A 46 -16.82 -10.36 -5.89
C ARG A 46 -16.44 -9.41 -4.75
N TRP A 47 -17.41 -9.15 -3.88
CA TRP A 47 -17.19 -8.41 -2.63
C TRP A 47 -16.76 -9.35 -1.50
N PHE A 48 -15.62 -9.05 -0.89
CA PHE A 48 -15.03 -9.81 0.21
C PHE A 48 -15.09 -9.05 1.53
N PHE A 49 -15.34 -9.77 2.62
CA PHE A 49 -15.13 -9.26 3.98
C PHE A 49 -13.65 -9.31 4.35
N HIS A 50 -13.23 -8.41 5.24
CA HIS A 50 -11.87 -8.43 5.78
C HIS A 50 -11.50 -9.80 6.38
N SER A 51 -12.39 -10.40 7.18
CA SER A 51 -12.16 -11.71 7.79
C SER A 51 -11.99 -12.83 6.76
N GLU A 52 -12.77 -12.82 5.67
CA GLU A 52 -12.61 -13.77 4.57
C GLU A 52 -11.21 -13.67 3.96
N LEU A 53 -10.71 -12.45 3.74
CA LEU A 53 -9.39 -12.23 3.14
C LEU A 53 -8.26 -12.71 4.05
N VAL A 54 -8.35 -12.44 5.36
CA VAL A 54 -7.38 -12.93 6.35
C VAL A 54 -7.34 -14.46 6.35
N LEU A 55 -8.51 -15.11 6.37
CA LEU A 55 -8.61 -16.57 6.39
C LEU A 55 -8.15 -17.20 5.07
N ALA A 56 -8.55 -16.64 3.93
CA ALA A 56 -8.22 -17.18 2.61
C ALA A 56 -6.73 -17.06 2.28
N LEU A 57 -6.09 -15.97 2.72
CA LEU A 57 -4.69 -15.70 2.42
C LEU A 57 -3.72 -16.29 3.44
N GLY A 58 -4.19 -16.68 4.63
CA GLY A 58 -3.35 -17.20 5.70
C GLY A 58 -2.30 -16.19 6.20
N ARG A 59 -2.55 -14.88 6.01
CA ARG A 59 -1.65 -13.79 6.41
C ARG A 59 -2.12 -13.13 7.70
N SER A 60 -1.22 -12.39 8.33
CA SER A 60 -1.56 -11.65 9.55
C SER A 60 -2.60 -10.57 9.24
N LYS A 61 -3.47 -10.27 10.21
CA LYS A 61 -4.47 -9.18 10.10
C LYS A 61 -3.81 -7.85 9.71
N GLY A 62 -2.71 -7.48 10.36
CA GLY A 62 -2.03 -6.21 10.11
C GLY A 62 -1.48 -6.10 8.68
N GLU A 63 -0.98 -7.20 8.12
CA GLU A 63 -0.51 -7.26 6.74
C GLU A 63 -1.66 -7.07 5.74
N ILE A 64 -2.81 -7.70 5.99
CA ILE A 64 -4.01 -7.54 5.16
C ILE A 64 -4.60 -6.15 5.28
N ASP A 65 -4.70 -5.59 6.49
CA ASP A 65 -5.18 -4.22 6.71
C ASP A 65 -4.33 -3.20 5.94
N TRP A 66 -3.00 -3.32 6.04
CA TRP A 66 -2.10 -2.42 5.32
C TRP A 66 -2.24 -2.58 3.80
N ALA A 67 -2.33 -3.82 3.30
CA ALA A 67 -2.53 -4.11 1.90
C ALA A 67 -3.85 -3.51 1.37
N LEU A 68 -4.95 -3.65 2.13
CA LEU A 68 -6.25 -3.08 1.77
C LEU A 68 -6.21 -1.55 1.72
N LEU A 69 -5.67 -0.91 2.74
CA LEU A 69 -5.51 0.55 2.78
C LEU A 69 -4.68 1.05 1.61
N TYR A 70 -3.56 0.36 1.33
CA TYR A 70 -2.70 0.69 0.20
C TYR A 70 -3.44 0.54 -1.14
N LEU A 71 -4.12 -0.57 -1.40
CA LEU A 71 -4.84 -0.80 -2.67
C LEU A 71 -6.01 0.16 -2.88
N VAL A 72 -6.73 0.52 -1.81
CA VAL A 72 -7.78 1.54 -1.87
C VAL A 72 -7.19 2.91 -2.18
N ARG A 73 -6.08 3.28 -1.53
CA ARG A 73 -5.36 4.54 -1.79
C ARG A 73 -4.84 4.62 -3.22
N GLU A 74 -4.33 3.53 -3.78
CA GLU A 74 -3.88 3.47 -5.18
C GLU A 74 -5.05 3.39 -6.18
N GLY A 75 -6.30 3.37 -5.71
CA GLY A 75 -7.48 3.33 -6.57
C GLY A 75 -7.72 1.99 -7.29
N LEU A 76 -7.01 0.93 -6.87
CA LEU A 76 -7.12 -0.43 -7.42
C LEU A 76 -8.29 -1.21 -6.81
N MET A 77 -8.82 -0.74 -5.68
CA MET A 77 -9.86 -1.41 -4.91
C MET A 77 -10.90 -0.40 -4.43
N VAL A 78 -12.13 -0.86 -4.28
CA VAL A 78 -13.22 -0.11 -3.67
C VAL A 78 -13.60 -0.77 -2.35
N GLY A 79 -13.58 0.04 -1.28
CA GLY A 79 -14.17 -0.30 0.01
C GLY A 79 -15.61 0.24 0.10
N LYS A 80 -16.55 -0.57 0.58
CA LYS A 80 -17.93 -0.15 0.83
C LYS A 80 -18.38 -0.64 2.21
N LEU A 81 -18.88 0.29 3.03
CA LEU A 81 -19.57 -0.07 4.26
C LEU A 81 -20.92 -0.69 3.92
N THR A 82 -21.15 -1.91 4.41
CA THR A 82 -22.39 -2.66 4.16
C THR A 82 -23.10 -2.86 5.47
N GLU A 83 -24.36 -2.42 5.52
CA GLU A 83 -25.24 -2.66 6.65
C GLU A 83 -25.69 -4.11 6.67
N LEU A 84 -25.74 -4.69 7.87
CA LEU A 84 -26.21 -6.06 8.09
C LEU A 84 -27.38 -5.99 9.07
N PRO A 85 -28.50 -6.68 8.79
CA PRO A 85 -29.65 -6.70 9.70
C PRO A 85 -29.23 -7.14 11.10
N GLY A 86 -29.51 -6.32 12.11
CA GLY A 86 -29.22 -6.63 13.51
C GLY A 86 -27.74 -6.69 13.89
N ARG A 87 -26.82 -6.18 13.06
CA ARG A 87 -25.38 -6.16 13.33
C ARG A 87 -24.75 -4.81 13.00
N LYS A 88 -23.57 -4.55 13.57
CA LYS A 88 -22.78 -3.37 13.20
C LYS A 88 -22.43 -3.45 11.70
N PRO A 89 -22.47 -2.32 10.98
CA PRO A 89 -22.04 -2.28 9.59
C PRO A 89 -20.60 -2.78 9.43
N VAL A 90 -20.33 -3.49 8.34
CA VAL A 90 -19.01 -4.10 8.07
C VAL A 90 -18.45 -3.61 6.74
N MET A 91 -17.14 -3.40 6.68
CA MET A 91 -16.46 -3.02 5.45
C MET A 91 -16.32 -4.23 4.52
N ARG A 92 -16.70 -4.04 3.26
CA ARG A 92 -16.49 -5.00 2.17
C ARG A 92 -15.59 -4.39 1.12
N TYR A 93 -14.80 -5.24 0.47
CA TYR A 93 -13.78 -4.84 -0.48
C TYR A 93 -13.99 -5.57 -1.80
N ARG A 94 -13.77 -4.87 -2.92
CA ARG A 94 -13.84 -5.44 -4.27
C ARG A 94 -12.75 -4.82 -5.12
N LEU A 95 -12.12 -5.62 -5.97
CA LEU A 95 -11.25 -5.11 -7.02
C LEU A 95 -12.04 -4.17 -7.94
N LYS A 96 -11.43 -3.07 -8.35
CA LYS A 96 -12.06 -2.10 -9.26
C LYS A 96 -12.24 -2.67 -10.65
#